data_AF-K6XG70-F1
#
_entry.id   AF-K6XG70-F1
#
_cell.length_a   1.000
_cell.length_b   1.000
_cell.length_c   1.000
_cell.angle_alpha   90.00
_cell.angle_beta   90.00
_cell.angle_gamma   90.00
#
_symmetry.space_group_name_H-M   'P 1'
#
loop_
_entity.id
_entity.type
_entity.pdbx_description
1 polymer ?
#
loop_
_entity_poly.entity_id
_entity_poly.type
_entity_poly.pdbx_seq_one_letter_code
_entity_poly.pdbx_strand_id
1 'polypeptide(L)'
;MDTTAPKLREKLENWQQTKTEQLPMVWADLIQLSSELKQGLSANFALVEGNQKDGLIQTKETLNYLLNINQNKHINSAELERHLKSIMNNPLPAKLWLSQLTFTEHLNRSTSWLLQHTNNLQCSSNSSEKKMEYLSNVFQQFFIEKIQPIGSQINHYHYQLSPIFEQLTAQPHLSTSFKEYIKQFNQQGFENYQMAMQQHIQFWQGLFKRCNIKPGKR
;
A
#
# COMPACT_ATOMS: atom_id res chain seq x y z
N MET A 1 24.14 -45.77 -23.98
CA MET A 1 22.76 -45.49 -23.52
C MET A 1 21.99 -45.02 -24.74
N ASP A 2 21.15 -45.89 -25.27
CA ASP A 2 20.51 -45.71 -26.57
C ASP A 2 19.29 -44.79 -26.42
N THR A 3 19.40 -43.56 -26.92
CA THR A 3 18.36 -42.52 -26.85
C THR A 3 17.32 -42.64 -27.97
N THR A 4 17.26 -43.76 -28.69
CA THR A 4 16.41 -43.94 -29.89
C THR A 4 15.06 -44.62 -29.65
N ALA A 5 14.58 -44.73 -28.41
CA ALA A 5 13.28 -45.35 -28.15
C ALA A 5 12.12 -44.36 -28.38
N PRO A 6 11.24 -44.53 -29.39
CA PRO A 6 10.09 -43.64 -29.63
C PRO A 6 9.18 -43.47 -28.39
N LYS A 7 9.12 -44.50 -27.53
CA LYS A 7 8.45 -44.44 -26.21
C LYS A 7 9.03 -43.41 -25.25
N LEU A 8 10.36 -43.18 -25.30
CA LEU A 8 11.01 -42.16 -24.48
C LEU A 8 10.65 -40.76 -24.98
N ARG A 9 10.63 -40.56 -26.30
CA ARG A 9 10.24 -39.29 -26.92
C ARG A 9 8.79 -38.94 -26.61
N GLU A 10 7.87 -39.88 -26.81
CA GLU A 10 6.44 -39.71 -26.48
C GLU A 10 6.24 -39.36 -24.99
N LYS A 11 6.99 -40.01 -24.10
CA LYS A 11 6.95 -39.71 -22.66
C LYS A 11 7.48 -38.32 -22.34
N LEU A 12 8.56 -37.87 -22.99
CA LEU A 12 9.10 -36.52 -22.83
C LEU A 12 8.15 -35.45 -23.37
N GLU A 13 7.51 -35.69 -24.50
CA GLU A 13 6.51 -34.79 -25.09
C GLU A 13 5.28 -34.66 -24.17
N ASN A 14 4.78 -35.77 -23.60
CA ASN A 14 3.70 -35.74 -22.61
C ASN A 14 4.11 -34.98 -21.33
N TRP A 15 5.32 -35.21 -20.81
CA TRP A 15 5.82 -34.47 -19.65
C TRP A 15 5.97 -32.98 -19.92
N GLN A 16 6.47 -32.61 -21.10
CA GLN A 16 6.58 -31.22 -21.51
C GLN A 16 5.21 -30.56 -21.59
N GLN A 17 4.22 -31.22 -22.20
CA GLN A 17 2.86 -30.73 -22.29
C GLN A 17 2.26 -30.53 -20.89
N THR A 18 2.32 -31.55 -20.04
CA THR A 18 1.80 -31.49 -18.66
C THR A 18 2.42 -30.34 -17.87
N LYS A 19 3.75 -30.16 -17.94
CA LYS A 19 4.43 -29.07 -17.23
C LYS A 19 4.06 -27.69 -17.79
N THR A 20 3.83 -27.59 -19.10
CA THR A 20 3.42 -26.33 -19.74
C THR A 20 2.01 -25.94 -19.28
N GLU A 21 1.09 -26.90 -19.20
CA GLU A 21 -0.28 -26.70 -18.72
C GLU A 21 -0.32 -26.30 -17.22
N GLN A 22 0.65 -26.75 -16.42
CA GLN A 22 0.76 -26.43 -15.00
C GLN A 22 1.41 -25.08 -14.69
N LEU A 23 2.14 -24.50 -15.64
CA LEU A 23 2.93 -23.28 -15.42
C LEU A 23 2.11 -22.10 -14.84
N PRO A 24 0.87 -21.83 -15.28
CA PRO A 24 0.06 -20.76 -14.70
C PRO A 24 -0.30 -20.99 -13.22
N MET A 25 -0.46 -22.25 -12.80
CA MET A 25 -0.71 -22.60 -11.39
C MET A 25 0.55 -22.46 -10.55
N VAL A 26 1.71 -22.88 -11.06
CA VAL A 26 3.01 -22.68 -10.39
C VAL A 26 3.32 -21.19 -10.21
N TRP A 27 3.01 -20.37 -11.22
CA TRP A 27 3.11 -18.92 -11.11
C TRP A 27 2.17 -18.37 -10.03
N ALA A 28 0.91 -18.83 -9.99
CA ALA A 28 -0.03 -18.39 -8.95
C ALA A 28 0.46 -18.75 -7.55
N ASP A 29 1.02 -19.95 -7.35
CA ASP A 29 1.62 -20.37 -6.09
C ASP A 29 2.85 -19.53 -5.72
N LEU A 30 3.70 -19.19 -6.67
CA LEU A 30 4.81 -18.25 -6.44
C LEU A 30 4.28 -16.90 -5.89
N ILE A 31 3.25 -16.35 -6.51
CA ILE A 31 2.69 -15.04 -6.12
C ILE A 31 2.03 -15.09 -4.74
N GLN A 32 1.23 -16.12 -4.45
CA GLN A 32 0.36 -16.13 -3.26
C GLN A 32 0.95 -16.92 -2.08
N LEU A 33 1.88 -17.84 -2.32
CA LEU A 33 2.39 -18.76 -1.29
C LEU A 33 3.86 -18.56 -0.91
N SER A 34 4.68 -17.90 -1.73
CA SER A 34 6.10 -17.68 -1.42
C SER A 34 6.28 -16.85 -0.14
N SER A 35 7.33 -17.17 0.62
CA SER A 35 7.69 -16.46 1.85
C SER A 35 7.93 -14.98 1.60
N GLU A 36 8.57 -14.66 0.47
CA GLU A 36 8.99 -13.34 0.06
C GLU A 36 7.79 -12.45 -0.25
N LEU A 37 6.79 -12.97 -0.96
CA LEU A 37 5.56 -12.23 -1.26
C LEU A 37 4.67 -12.14 -0.03
N LYS A 38 4.57 -13.19 0.78
CA LYS A 38 3.86 -13.12 2.07
C LYS A 38 4.45 -12.00 2.92
N GLN A 39 5.76 -11.95 3.08
CA GLN A 39 6.41 -10.86 3.81
C GLN A 39 6.22 -9.50 3.11
N GLY A 40 6.43 -9.45 1.80
CA GLY A 40 6.29 -8.25 0.97
C GLY A 40 4.91 -7.58 1.05
N LEU A 41 3.86 -8.38 1.19
CA LEU A 41 2.47 -7.95 1.16
C LEU A 41 1.83 -7.87 2.55
N SER A 42 2.32 -8.62 3.55
CA SER A 42 1.67 -8.70 4.88
C SER A 42 2.56 -8.33 6.08
N ALA A 43 3.81 -7.91 5.86
CA ALA A 43 4.67 -7.43 6.93
C ALA A 43 4.04 -6.30 7.77
N ASN A 44 4.19 -6.38 9.08
CA ASN A 44 3.55 -5.46 10.04
C ASN A 44 4.55 -4.68 10.91
N PHE A 45 5.82 -4.57 10.49
CA PHE A 45 6.89 -4.05 11.35
C PHE A 45 7.24 -2.57 11.12
N ALA A 46 6.72 -1.92 10.08
CA ALA A 46 7.06 -0.53 9.77
C ALA A 46 5.95 0.21 9.01
N LEU A 47 5.92 1.53 9.19
CA LEU A 47 5.11 2.46 8.40
C LEU A 47 5.94 3.04 7.24
N VAL A 48 5.27 3.74 6.34
CA VAL A 48 5.93 4.50 5.26
C VAL A 48 6.72 5.67 5.86
N GLU A 49 7.97 5.85 5.43
CA GLU A 49 8.79 7.00 5.85
C GLU A 49 8.49 8.27 5.03
N GLY A 50 7.91 8.12 3.85
CA GLY A 50 7.61 9.21 2.91
C GLY A 50 8.84 9.65 2.12
N ASN A 51 9.79 8.75 1.85
CA ASN A 51 11.01 9.09 1.11
C ASN A 51 11.54 7.89 0.30
N GLN A 52 12.66 8.07 -0.40
CA GLN A 52 13.22 7.05 -1.29
C GLN A 52 13.54 5.71 -0.62
N LYS A 53 13.77 5.69 0.70
CA LYS A 53 14.03 4.45 1.47
C LYS A 53 12.84 3.50 1.49
N ASP A 54 11.65 3.99 1.17
CA ASP A 54 10.45 3.15 1.05
C ASP A 54 10.51 2.20 -0.16
N GLY A 55 11.39 2.45 -1.15
CA GLY A 55 11.70 1.48 -2.21
C GLY A 55 10.64 1.37 -3.32
N LEU A 56 9.99 2.47 -3.68
CA LEU A 56 8.93 2.48 -4.70
C LEU A 56 9.39 1.94 -6.05
N ILE A 57 10.55 2.37 -6.54
CA ILE A 57 11.07 1.97 -7.85
C ILE A 57 11.28 0.46 -7.88
N GLN A 58 11.98 -0.07 -6.88
CA GLN A 58 12.30 -1.50 -6.75
C GLN A 58 11.04 -2.35 -6.61
N THR A 59 10.04 -1.84 -5.88
CA THR A 59 8.74 -2.50 -5.72
C THR A 59 8.02 -2.57 -7.06
N LYS A 60 7.95 -1.46 -7.81
CA LYS A 60 7.32 -1.43 -9.13
C LYS A 60 8.01 -2.36 -10.13
N GLU A 61 9.33 -2.32 -10.20
CA GLU A 61 10.10 -3.20 -11.08
C GLU A 61 9.83 -4.67 -10.74
N THR A 62 9.84 -5.02 -9.46
CA THR A 62 9.58 -6.38 -8.97
C THR A 62 8.17 -6.85 -9.29
N LEU A 63 7.14 -6.05 -8.98
CA LEU A 63 5.77 -6.45 -9.24
C LEU A 63 5.48 -6.58 -10.75
N ASN A 64 6.02 -5.68 -11.58
CA ASN A 64 5.89 -5.80 -13.03
C ASN A 64 6.65 -7.01 -13.58
N TYR A 65 7.85 -7.30 -13.08
CA TYR A 65 8.59 -8.50 -13.46
C TYR A 65 7.77 -9.76 -13.13
N LEU A 66 7.29 -9.88 -11.89
CA LEU A 66 6.51 -11.02 -11.42
C LEU A 66 5.18 -11.18 -12.19
N LEU A 67 4.54 -10.09 -12.58
CA LEU A 67 3.30 -10.13 -13.37
C LEU A 67 3.51 -10.70 -14.79
N ASN A 68 4.68 -10.42 -15.40
CA ASN A 68 4.96 -10.80 -16.79
C ASN A 68 5.82 -12.07 -16.93
N ILE A 69 6.37 -12.61 -15.84
CA ILE A 69 7.29 -13.76 -15.88
C ILE A 69 6.64 -15.02 -16.47
N ASN A 70 5.32 -15.17 -16.35
CA ASN A 70 4.57 -16.30 -16.92
C ASN A 70 4.50 -16.27 -18.46
N GLN A 71 4.82 -15.14 -19.10
CA GLN A 71 4.90 -15.00 -20.56
C GLN A 71 6.27 -15.41 -21.11
N ASN A 72 7.28 -15.55 -20.24
CA ASN A 72 8.65 -15.83 -20.64
C ASN A 72 8.86 -17.33 -20.87
N LYS A 73 9.40 -17.68 -22.04
CA LYS A 73 9.77 -19.08 -22.37
C LYS A 73 10.95 -19.60 -21.52
N HIS A 74 11.81 -18.69 -21.07
CA HIS A 74 12.95 -19.00 -20.21
C HIS A 74 12.99 -18.02 -19.04
N ILE A 75 13.02 -18.57 -17.84
CA ILE A 75 13.10 -17.80 -16.60
C ILE A 75 14.54 -17.85 -16.09
N ASN A 76 15.17 -16.70 -15.94
CA ASN A 76 16.47 -16.60 -15.27
C ASN A 76 16.25 -16.68 -13.75
N SER A 77 16.62 -17.81 -13.16
CA SER A 77 16.45 -18.04 -11.71
C SER A 77 17.17 -16.97 -10.87
N ALA A 78 18.38 -16.56 -11.24
CA ALA A 78 19.10 -15.53 -10.48
C ALA A 78 18.40 -14.16 -10.53
N GLU A 79 17.71 -13.84 -11.63
CA GLU A 79 16.91 -12.63 -11.73
C GLU A 79 15.61 -12.71 -10.91
N LEU A 80 14.90 -13.83 -10.98
CA LEU A 80 13.72 -14.07 -10.15
C LEU A 80 14.06 -13.92 -8.65
N GLU A 81 15.13 -14.58 -8.19
CA GLU A 81 15.57 -14.50 -6.80
C GLU A 81 15.94 -13.07 -6.37
N ARG A 82 16.53 -12.26 -7.27
CA ARG A 82 16.81 -10.85 -6.99
C ARG A 82 15.51 -10.06 -6.75
N HIS A 83 14.50 -10.29 -7.57
CA HIS A 83 13.19 -9.64 -7.42
C HIS A 83 12.47 -10.09 -6.14
N LEU A 84 12.44 -11.39 -5.85
CA LEU A 84 11.84 -11.92 -4.63
C LEU A 84 12.54 -11.37 -3.37
N LYS A 85 13.87 -11.33 -3.36
CA LYS A 85 14.63 -10.73 -2.26
C LYS A 85 14.37 -9.22 -2.12
N SER A 86 14.19 -8.52 -3.23
CA SER A 86 13.91 -7.08 -3.23
C SER A 86 12.61 -6.74 -2.50
N ILE A 87 11.52 -7.43 -2.83
CA ILE A 87 10.20 -7.19 -2.20
C ILE A 87 10.15 -7.66 -0.74
N MET A 88 10.87 -8.75 -0.41
CA MET A 88 11.00 -9.22 0.97
C MET A 88 11.72 -8.19 1.86
N ASN A 89 12.81 -7.61 1.37
CA ASN A 89 13.63 -6.66 2.12
C ASN A 89 13.01 -5.25 2.17
N ASN A 90 12.23 -4.89 1.16
CA ASN A 90 11.54 -3.60 1.07
C ASN A 90 10.04 -3.82 0.86
N PRO A 91 9.29 -4.21 1.93
CA PRO A 91 7.88 -4.59 1.81
C PRO A 91 6.99 -3.35 1.74
N LEU A 92 7.18 -2.51 0.72
CA LEU A 92 6.43 -1.27 0.54
C LEU A 92 4.91 -1.49 0.51
N PRO A 93 4.35 -2.49 -0.19
CA PRO A 93 2.90 -2.71 -0.16
C PRO A 93 2.37 -2.90 1.26
N ALA A 94 3.04 -3.73 2.06
CA ALA A 94 2.64 -3.97 3.43
C ALA A 94 2.75 -2.71 4.30
N LYS A 95 3.87 -1.98 4.20
CA LYS A 95 4.06 -0.68 4.89
C LYS A 95 2.98 0.34 4.51
N LEU A 96 2.66 0.41 3.22
CA LEU A 96 1.66 1.32 2.66
C LEU A 96 0.29 1.04 3.25
N TRP A 97 -0.16 -0.21 3.19
CA TRP A 97 -1.47 -0.61 3.72
C TRP A 97 -1.57 -0.44 5.23
N LEU A 98 -0.50 -0.80 5.96
CA LEU A 98 -0.44 -0.55 7.40
C LEU A 98 -0.51 0.93 7.74
N SER A 99 0.13 1.79 6.95
CA SER A 99 0.10 3.24 7.17
C SER A 99 -1.25 3.85 6.85
N GLN A 100 -1.92 3.40 5.78
CA GLN A 100 -3.30 3.80 5.48
C GLN A 100 -4.24 3.43 6.63
N LEU A 101 -4.14 2.20 7.15
CA LEU A 101 -4.92 1.75 8.30
C LEU A 101 -4.63 2.61 9.55
N THR A 102 -3.34 2.81 9.85
CA THR A 102 -2.89 3.58 11.02
C THR A 102 -3.37 5.03 10.94
N PHE A 103 -3.24 5.67 9.78
CA PHE A 103 -3.71 7.04 9.57
C PHE A 103 -5.23 7.11 9.71
N THR A 104 -5.96 6.17 9.11
CA THR A 104 -7.43 6.11 9.21
C THR A 104 -7.87 6.10 10.67
N GLU A 105 -7.34 5.18 11.47
CA GLU A 105 -7.68 5.03 12.88
C GLU A 105 -7.36 6.30 13.68
N HIS A 106 -6.14 6.80 13.57
CA HIS A 106 -5.72 7.95 14.36
C HIS A 106 -6.40 9.25 13.94
N LEU A 107 -6.64 9.46 12.64
CA LEU A 107 -7.35 10.64 12.14
C LEU A 107 -8.81 10.62 12.57
N ASN A 108 -9.50 9.47 12.47
CA ASN A 108 -10.87 9.34 12.93
C ASN A 108 -10.97 9.62 14.44
N ARG A 109 -10.15 8.95 15.25
CA ARG A 109 -10.14 9.14 16.71
C ARG A 109 -9.84 10.59 17.09
N SER A 110 -8.84 11.21 16.46
CA SER A 110 -8.46 12.60 16.75
C SER A 110 -9.55 13.57 16.33
N THR A 111 -10.17 13.37 15.17
CA THR A 111 -11.26 14.22 14.66
C THR A 111 -12.49 14.11 15.55
N SER A 112 -12.89 12.90 15.95
CA SER A 112 -14.01 12.70 16.88
C SER A 112 -13.76 13.38 18.23
N TRP A 113 -12.55 13.25 18.78
CA TRP A 113 -12.18 13.93 20.02
C TRP A 113 -12.25 15.45 19.86
N LEU A 114 -11.70 15.99 18.77
CA LEU A 114 -11.71 17.42 18.48
C LEU A 114 -13.13 17.98 18.34
N LEU A 115 -14.02 17.28 17.64
CA LEU A 115 -15.43 17.66 17.52
C LEU A 115 -16.12 17.76 18.89
N GLN A 116 -15.93 16.76 19.75
CA GLN A 116 -16.53 16.74 21.09
C GLN A 116 -16.05 17.90 21.98
N HIS A 117 -14.78 18.31 21.84
CA HIS A 117 -14.15 19.27 22.75
C HIS A 117 -14.11 20.71 22.21
N THR A 118 -14.46 20.93 20.94
CA THR A 118 -14.41 22.27 20.32
C THR A 118 -15.78 22.81 19.89
N ASN A 119 -16.87 22.06 20.06
CA ASN A 119 -18.22 22.53 19.70
C ASN A 119 -18.61 23.85 20.40
N ASN A 120 -18.31 23.98 21.69
CA ASN A 120 -18.67 25.16 22.50
C ASN A 120 -17.57 26.23 22.57
N LEU A 121 -16.49 26.09 21.79
CA LEU A 121 -15.38 27.02 21.85
C LEU A 121 -15.77 28.36 21.19
N GLN A 122 -16.05 29.37 22.03
CA GLN A 122 -16.36 30.73 21.61
C GLN A 122 -15.06 31.51 21.37
N CYS A 123 -14.76 31.91 20.14
CA CYS A 123 -13.47 32.52 19.76
C CYS A 123 -13.32 34.01 20.16
N SER A 124 -14.10 34.49 21.14
CA SER A 124 -14.22 35.90 21.53
C SER A 124 -13.68 36.25 22.93
N SER A 125 -13.23 35.27 23.71
CA SER A 125 -12.64 35.50 25.05
C SER A 125 -11.12 35.31 25.03
N ASN A 126 -10.37 36.08 25.85
CA ASN A 126 -8.91 35.93 25.99
C ASN A 126 -8.48 34.49 26.35
N SER A 127 -9.31 33.73 27.08
CA SER A 127 -9.04 32.33 27.42
C SER A 127 -9.22 31.39 26.22
N SER A 128 -10.20 31.67 25.37
CA SER A 128 -10.49 30.92 24.15
C SER A 128 -9.46 31.21 23.05
N GLU A 129 -8.96 32.44 22.99
CA GLU A 129 -7.91 32.85 22.06
C GLU A 129 -6.62 32.06 22.28
N LYS A 130 -6.16 31.96 23.54
CA LYS A 130 -4.98 31.14 23.89
C LYS A 130 -5.17 29.66 23.54
N LYS A 131 -6.34 29.08 23.83
CA LYS A 131 -6.64 27.68 23.46
C LYS A 131 -6.58 27.47 21.95
N MET A 132 -7.10 28.43 21.18
CA MET A 132 -7.02 28.38 19.72
C MET A 132 -5.61 28.55 19.17
N GLU A 133 -4.80 29.39 19.80
CA GLU A 133 -3.38 29.51 19.47
C GLU A 133 -2.67 28.16 19.64
N TYR A 134 -2.86 27.48 20.79
CA TYR A 134 -2.28 26.16 21.02
C TYR A 134 -2.74 25.12 20.00
N LEU A 135 -4.05 25.04 19.74
CA LEU A 135 -4.60 24.10 18.75
C LEU A 135 -4.04 24.37 17.35
N SER A 136 -3.95 25.64 16.95
CA SER A 136 -3.40 26.03 15.64
C SER A 136 -1.91 25.68 15.53
N ASN A 137 -1.14 25.90 16.60
CA ASN A 137 0.28 25.52 16.64
C ASN A 137 0.47 24.00 16.55
N VAL A 138 -0.34 23.22 17.28
CA VAL A 138 -0.30 21.74 17.20
C VAL A 138 -0.64 21.27 15.78
N PHE A 139 -1.69 21.83 15.17
CA PHE A 139 -2.05 21.51 13.78
C PHE A 139 -0.91 21.84 12.81
N GLN A 140 -0.31 23.02 12.94
CA GLN A 140 0.82 23.43 12.09
C GLN A 140 2.03 22.48 12.26
N GLN A 141 2.50 22.28 13.50
CA GLN A 141 3.72 21.54 13.78
C GLN A 141 3.63 20.03 13.52
N PHE A 142 2.45 19.44 13.72
CA PHE A 142 2.30 17.99 13.58
C PHE A 142 1.56 17.63 12.30
N PHE A 143 0.44 18.28 12.00
CA PHE A 143 -0.32 17.91 10.82
C PHE A 143 0.31 18.45 9.54
N ILE A 144 0.50 19.77 9.42
CA ILE A 144 1.02 20.39 8.19
C ILE A 144 2.49 20.02 7.95
N GLU A 145 3.34 20.10 8.98
CA GLU A 145 4.78 19.90 8.82
C GLU A 145 5.21 18.42 8.76
N LYS A 146 4.44 17.49 9.32
CA LYS A 146 4.86 16.08 9.46
C LYS A 146 3.90 15.08 8.82
N ILE A 147 2.62 15.13 9.20
CA ILE A 147 1.63 14.12 8.76
C ILE A 147 1.24 14.32 7.29
N GLN A 148 0.97 15.56 6.87
CA GLN A 148 0.52 15.87 5.51
C GLN A 148 1.55 15.47 4.44
N PRO A 149 2.87 15.75 4.60
CA PRO A 149 3.88 15.28 3.65
C PRO A 149 3.90 13.76 3.49
N ILE A 150 3.83 13.01 4.59
CA ILE A 150 3.75 11.55 4.56
C ILE A 150 2.46 11.10 3.88
N GLY A 151 1.32 11.74 4.19
CA GLY A 151 0.04 11.48 3.53
C GLY A 151 0.08 11.69 2.02
N SER A 152 0.78 12.73 1.55
CA SER A 152 1.01 12.95 0.11
C SER A 152 1.83 11.83 -0.52
N GLN A 153 2.84 11.30 0.19
CA GLN A 153 3.63 10.16 -0.29
C GLN A 153 2.83 8.86 -0.31
N ILE A 154 1.98 8.61 0.70
CA ILE A 154 1.03 7.49 0.70
C ILE A 154 0.14 7.53 -0.54
N ASN A 155 -0.41 8.71 -0.88
CA ASN A 155 -1.22 8.89 -2.10
C ASN A 155 -0.40 8.56 -3.35
N HIS A 156 0.81 9.12 -3.45
CA HIS A 156 1.70 8.88 -4.58
C HIS A 156 2.01 7.39 -4.76
N TYR A 157 2.38 6.69 -3.69
CA TYR A 157 2.70 5.26 -3.74
C TYR A 157 1.47 4.43 -4.11
N HIS A 158 0.31 4.75 -3.54
CA HIS A 158 -0.92 4.07 -3.89
C HIS A 158 -1.25 4.22 -5.39
N TYR A 159 -1.23 5.43 -5.95
CA TYR A 159 -1.51 5.63 -7.38
C TYR A 159 -0.51 4.94 -8.31
N GLN A 160 0.74 4.78 -7.87
CA GLN A 160 1.78 4.10 -8.65
C GLN A 160 1.65 2.57 -8.60
N LEU A 161 1.09 2.01 -7.53
CA LEU A 161 1.01 0.56 -7.30
C LEU A 161 -0.39 -0.02 -7.59
N SER A 162 -1.47 0.75 -7.43
CA SER A 162 -2.84 0.27 -7.62
C SER A 162 -3.07 -0.37 -8.99
N PRO A 163 -2.62 0.21 -10.12
CA PRO A 163 -2.83 -0.41 -11.43
C PRO A 163 -2.16 -1.79 -11.56
N ILE A 164 -1.03 -1.99 -10.87
CA ILE A 164 -0.32 -3.28 -10.88
C ILE A 164 -1.10 -4.32 -10.07
N PHE A 165 -1.66 -3.94 -8.92
CA PHE A 165 -2.51 -4.81 -8.11
C PHE A 165 -3.85 -5.13 -8.78
N GLU A 166 -4.43 -4.19 -9.52
CA GLU A 166 -5.61 -4.42 -10.35
C GLU A 166 -5.33 -5.48 -11.42
N GLN A 167 -4.21 -5.35 -12.14
CA GLN A 167 -3.77 -6.36 -13.11
C GLN A 167 -3.47 -7.71 -12.45
N LEU A 168 -2.87 -7.72 -11.26
CA LEU A 168 -2.60 -8.93 -10.50
C LEU A 168 -3.90 -9.64 -10.14
N THR A 169 -4.87 -8.93 -9.55
CA THR A 169 -6.15 -9.51 -9.11
C THR A 169 -7.05 -9.97 -10.26
N ALA A 170 -6.80 -9.48 -11.48
CA ALA A 170 -7.47 -9.95 -12.69
C ALA A 170 -6.98 -11.34 -13.17
N GLN A 171 -5.86 -11.85 -12.65
CA GLN A 171 -5.29 -13.12 -13.11
C GLN A 171 -6.16 -14.31 -12.69
N PRO A 172 -6.48 -15.24 -13.60
CA PRO A 172 -7.50 -16.27 -13.36
C PRO A 172 -7.07 -17.31 -12.31
N HIS A 173 -5.79 -17.65 -12.24
CA HIS A 173 -5.27 -18.74 -11.39
C HIS A 173 -5.00 -18.34 -9.93
N LEU A 174 -5.08 -17.04 -9.61
CA LEU A 174 -4.98 -16.61 -8.21
C LEU A 174 -6.27 -16.94 -7.45
N SER A 175 -6.10 -17.39 -6.21
CA SER A 175 -7.22 -17.73 -5.34
C SER A 175 -8.12 -16.53 -5.04
N THR A 176 -9.41 -16.81 -4.82
CA THR A 176 -10.39 -15.78 -4.43
C THR A 176 -9.97 -15.04 -3.16
N SER A 177 -9.54 -15.78 -2.13
CA SER A 177 -9.11 -15.20 -0.85
C SER A 177 -7.90 -14.27 -1.00
N PHE A 178 -6.93 -14.61 -1.86
CA PHE A 178 -5.82 -13.70 -2.16
C PHE A 178 -6.29 -12.43 -2.87
N LYS A 179 -7.18 -12.57 -3.88
CA LYS A 179 -7.75 -11.41 -4.58
C LYS A 179 -8.51 -10.48 -3.64
N GLU A 180 -9.32 -11.05 -2.75
CA GLU A 180 -10.07 -10.31 -1.73
C GLU A 180 -9.14 -9.59 -0.76
N TYR A 181 -8.09 -10.26 -0.29
CA TYR A 181 -7.07 -9.65 0.55
C TYR A 181 -6.45 -8.40 -0.11
N ILE A 182 -5.99 -8.53 -1.37
CA ILE A 182 -5.42 -7.39 -2.10
C ILE A 182 -6.45 -6.27 -2.28
N LYS A 183 -7.69 -6.59 -2.67
CA LYS A 183 -8.76 -5.59 -2.85
C LYS A 183 -9.11 -4.87 -1.55
N GLN A 184 -9.19 -5.59 -0.44
CA GLN A 184 -9.51 -5.02 0.88
C GLN A 184 -8.53 -3.90 1.23
N PHE A 185 -7.23 -4.11 1.04
CA PHE A 185 -6.24 -3.10 1.39
C PHE A 185 -6.03 -2.06 0.29
N ASN A 186 -5.93 -2.50 -0.97
CA ASN A 186 -5.65 -1.58 -2.08
C ASN A 186 -6.84 -0.66 -2.39
N GLN A 187 -8.08 -1.11 -2.26
CA GLN A 187 -9.27 -0.29 -2.57
C GLN A 187 -9.89 0.26 -1.28
N GLN A 188 -10.51 -0.60 -0.48
CA GLN A 188 -11.26 -0.17 0.71
C GLN A 188 -10.36 0.53 1.73
N GLY A 189 -9.15 0.01 1.97
CA GLY A 189 -8.17 0.61 2.88
C GLY A 189 -7.77 2.03 2.46
N PHE A 190 -7.53 2.24 1.16
CA PHE A 190 -7.19 3.56 0.63
C PHE A 190 -8.38 4.53 0.69
N GLU A 191 -9.59 4.10 0.33
CA GLU A 191 -10.82 4.91 0.44
C GLU A 191 -11.08 5.37 1.87
N ASN A 192 -10.97 4.45 2.84
CA ASN A 192 -11.15 4.77 4.26
C ASN A 192 -10.14 5.83 4.73
N TYR A 193 -8.90 5.69 4.31
CA TYR A 193 -7.83 6.64 4.60
C TYR A 193 -8.10 8.02 3.97
N GLN A 194 -8.49 8.07 2.69
CA GLN A 194 -8.83 9.34 2.03
C GLN A 194 -9.98 10.04 2.75
N MET A 195 -11.03 9.30 3.12
CA MET A 195 -12.17 9.83 3.84
C MET A 195 -11.76 10.40 5.21
N ALA A 196 -10.97 9.65 5.99
CA ALA A 196 -10.50 10.10 7.31
C ALA A 196 -9.62 11.36 7.21
N MET A 197 -8.73 11.42 6.21
CA MET A 197 -7.89 12.58 5.92
C MET A 197 -8.75 13.79 5.55
N GLN A 198 -9.71 13.62 4.64
CA GLN A 198 -10.62 14.68 4.23
C GLN A 198 -11.44 15.22 5.41
N GLN A 199 -12.02 14.35 6.23
CA GLN A 199 -12.81 14.73 7.41
C GLN A 199 -11.96 15.52 8.41
N HIS A 200 -10.72 15.10 8.66
CA HIS A 200 -9.81 15.82 9.55
C HIS A 200 -9.49 17.23 9.02
N ILE A 201 -9.20 17.36 7.73
CA ILE A 201 -8.93 18.67 7.10
C ILE A 201 -10.17 19.55 7.14
N GLN A 202 -11.35 19.01 6.82
CA GLN A 202 -12.61 19.74 6.86
C GLN A 202 -12.95 20.26 8.27
N PHE A 203 -12.68 19.46 9.30
CA PHE A 203 -12.80 19.89 10.68
C PHE A 203 -11.96 21.15 10.96
N TRP A 204 -10.66 21.11 10.62
CA TRP A 204 -9.77 22.25 10.86
C TRP A 204 -10.14 23.49 10.04
N GLN A 205 -10.51 23.31 8.78
CA GLN A 205 -11.01 24.39 7.93
C GLN A 205 -12.25 25.06 8.55
N GLY A 206 -13.19 24.27 9.04
CA GLY A 206 -14.39 24.76 9.72
C GLY A 206 -14.06 25.51 11.01
N LEU A 207 -13.17 24.96 11.83
CA LEU A 207 -12.74 25.57 13.09
C LEU A 207 -12.04 26.92 12.86
N PHE A 208 -11.10 27.00 11.91
CA PHE A 208 -10.39 28.24 11.60
C PHE A 208 -11.32 29.30 11.01
N LYS A 209 -12.25 28.91 10.11
CA LYS A 209 -13.25 29.83 9.55
C LYS A 209 -14.13 30.44 10.65
N ARG A 210 -14.59 29.62 11.60
CA ARG A 210 -15.41 30.08 12.74
C ARG A 210 -14.67 31.06 13.64
N CYS A 211 -13.36 30.87 13.83
CA CYS A 211 -12.53 31.75 14.66
C CYS A 211 -11.82 32.88 13.87
N ASN A 212 -12.11 33.05 12.58
CA ASN A 212 -11.44 34.02 11.69
C ASN A 212 -9.89 33.93 11.72
N ILE A 213 -9.35 32.72 11.93
CA ILE A 213 -7.92 32.47 11.94
C ILE A 213 -7.47 32.20 10.50
N LYS A 214 -6.42 32.91 10.05
CA LYS A 214 -5.79 32.64 8.75
C LYS A 214 -4.66 31.62 8.95
N PRO A 215 -4.80 30.37 8.47
CA PRO A 215 -3.70 29.41 8.53
C PRO A 215 -2.49 29.90 7.72
N GLY A 216 -1.27 29.64 8.22
CA GLY A 216 -0.02 29.89 7.48
C GLY A 216 0.63 31.27 7.63
N LYS A 217 0.26 32.08 8.63
CA LYS A 217 1.03 33.29 9.00
C LYS A 217 1.88 33.03 10.24
N ARG A 218 3.15 32.68 10.04
CA ARG A 218 4.26 33.13 10.88
C ARG A 218 5.32 33.71 9.97
#